data_AF-A0A7S0TFX1-F1
#
_entry.id   AF-A0A7S0TFX1-F1
#
_cell.length_a   1.000
_cell.length_b   1.000
_cell.length_c   1.000
_cell.angle_alpha   90.00
_cell.angle_beta   90.00
_cell.angle_gamma   90.00
#
_symmetry.space_group_name_H-M   'P 1'
#
loop_
_entity.id
_entity.type
_entity.pdbx_description
1 polymer ?
#
loop_
_entity_poly.entity_id
_entity_poly.type
_entity_poly.pdbx_seq_one_letter_code
_entity_poly.pdbx_strand_id
1 'polypeptide(L)'
;VFGTGTNLLALARSKSYRVHVSAKSNDGGGFAGGRTISYWCFAPSLAMRELTFLNVRSILITSGTLAPLPSFSMELGMKFGVQLENDHVIQPDQICVRVLGKGVSGKELSSKYGRRDDPEYITELGNSLASLCTHIPAGVLLFFPSYSAMQNCVEKWGGPSSERFSGGGKSGGRGGAFFAARKKKVTNPKYSFPQTP
;
A
#
# COMPACT_ATOMS: atom_id res chain seq x y z
N VAL A 1 38.90 -17.06 4.93
CA VAL A 1 38.90 -17.45 3.50
C VAL A 1 37.73 -18.41 3.31
N PHE A 2 36.66 -17.98 2.65
CA PHE A 2 35.51 -18.87 2.38
C PHE A 2 36.02 -20.03 1.51
N GLY A 3 35.78 -21.27 1.93
CA GLY A 3 36.15 -22.46 1.17
C GLY A 3 35.53 -22.47 -0.22
N THR A 4 36.10 -23.25 -1.15
CA THR A 4 35.66 -23.36 -2.55
C THR A 4 34.16 -23.68 -2.69
N GLY A 5 33.58 -24.50 -1.79
CA GLY A 5 32.14 -24.77 -1.75
C GLY A 5 31.28 -23.56 -1.35
N THR A 6 31.72 -22.77 -0.35
CA THR A 6 31.04 -21.54 0.09
C THR A 6 31.07 -20.43 -0.96
N ASN A 7 32.14 -20.32 -1.76
CA ASN A 7 32.23 -19.32 -2.82
C ASN A 7 31.24 -19.60 -3.95
N LEU A 8 31.08 -20.87 -4.35
CA LEU A 8 30.10 -21.26 -5.38
C LEU A 8 28.67 -21.02 -4.92
N LEU A 9 28.36 -21.33 -3.65
CA LEU A 9 27.03 -21.05 -3.06
C LEU A 9 26.76 -19.55 -2.94
N ALA A 10 27.75 -18.76 -2.51
CA ALA A 10 27.65 -17.31 -2.45
C ALA A 10 27.47 -16.68 -3.84
N LEU A 11 28.18 -17.17 -4.85
CA LEU A 11 28.05 -16.73 -6.25
C LEU A 11 26.71 -17.14 -6.87
N ALA A 12 26.19 -18.31 -6.53
CA ALA A 12 24.85 -18.73 -6.96
C ALA A 12 23.76 -17.86 -6.32
N ARG A 13 23.91 -17.54 -5.03
CA ARG A 13 22.98 -16.65 -4.31
C ARG A 13 23.06 -15.21 -4.81
N SER A 14 24.25 -14.71 -5.15
CA SER A 14 24.44 -13.31 -5.56
C SER A 14 23.62 -12.89 -6.78
N LYS A 15 23.27 -13.83 -7.67
CA LYS A 15 22.36 -13.58 -8.81
C LYS A 15 20.97 -13.11 -8.40
N SER A 16 20.52 -13.47 -7.19
CA SER A 16 19.22 -13.10 -6.65
C SER A 16 19.22 -11.77 -5.90
N TYR A 17 20.39 -11.14 -5.74
CA TYR A 17 20.52 -9.89 -5.03
C TYR A 17 20.91 -8.74 -5.97
N ARG A 18 20.47 -7.52 -5.64
CA ARG A 18 20.98 -6.30 -6.27
C ARG A 18 21.60 -5.40 -5.21
N VAL A 19 22.72 -4.79 -5.58
CA VAL A 19 23.39 -3.76 -4.78
C VAL A 19 22.97 -2.42 -5.34
N HIS A 20 22.45 -1.54 -4.49
CA HIS A 20 22.16 -0.15 -4.83
C HIS A 20 22.94 0.76 -3.89
N VAL A 21 23.73 1.67 -4.45
CA VAL A 21 24.51 2.65 -3.69
C VAL A 21 23.92 4.03 -3.96
N SER A 22 23.36 4.66 -2.93
CA SER A 22 22.82 6.02 -3.03
C SER A 22 23.55 6.97 -2.09
N ALA A 23 23.72 8.22 -2.48
CA ALA A 23 24.10 9.26 -1.53
C ALA A 23 22.97 9.45 -0.52
N LYS A 24 23.30 9.67 0.75
CA LYS A 24 22.31 10.02 1.76
C LYS A 24 21.77 11.44 1.46
N SER A 25 20.46 11.60 1.31
CA SER A 25 19.86 12.95 1.27
C SER A 25 20.06 13.61 2.63
N ASN A 26 20.39 14.89 2.63
CA ASN A 26 20.91 15.62 3.77
C ASN A 26 19.81 16.03 4.78
N ASP A 27 18.90 15.11 5.13
CA ASP A 27 17.68 15.39 5.91
C ASP A 27 17.82 15.15 7.43
N GLY A 28 19.04 15.14 7.96
CA GLY A 28 19.25 15.03 9.40
C GLY A 28 20.71 15.12 9.80
N GLY A 29 21.03 15.98 10.76
CA GLY A 29 22.37 16.39 11.18
C GLY A 29 23.27 15.26 11.70
N GLY A 30 23.78 14.43 10.80
CA GLY A 30 24.86 13.46 11.05
C GLY A 30 25.69 13.27 9.78
N PHE A 31 27.02 13.13 9.95
CA PHE A 31 28.08 12.96 8.93
C PHE A 31 27.67 13.35 7.50
N ALA A 32 27.87 14.64 7.19
CA ALA A 32 27.76 15.17 5.84
C ALA A 32 28.66 14.36 4.89
N GLY A 33 28.06 13.60 3.96
CA GLY A 33 28.78 12.82 2.94
C GLY A 33 28.64 11.29 3.01
N GLY A 34 27.77 10.74 3.86
CA GLY A 34 27.52 9.29 3.90
C GLY A 34 26.90 8.73 2.61
N ARG A 35 27.41 7.58 2.14
CA ARG A 35 26.74 6.74 1.12
C ARG A 35 25.98 5.61 1.80
N THR A 36 24.76 5.34 1.35
CA THR A 36 23.98 4.18 1.76
C THR A 36 24.20 3.06 0.76
N ILE A 37 24.66 1.91 1.25
CA ILE A 37 24.76 0.69 0.45
C ILE A 37 23.58 -0.19 0.85
N SER A 38 22.70 -0.46 -0.11
CA SER A 38 21.53 -1.33 0.07
C SER A 38 21.74 -2.65 -0.65
N TYR A 39 21.51 -3.77 0.04
CA TYR A 39 21.60 -5.11 -0.51
C TYR A 39 20.23 -5.78 -0.50
N TRP A 40 19.60 -5.85 -1.66
CA TRP A 40 18.21 -6.27 -1.80
C TRP A 40 18.12 -7.70 -2.33
N CYS A 41 17.39 -8.56 -1.63
CA CYS A 41 17.05 -9.90 -2.11
C CYS A 41 15.74 -9.86 -2.89
N PHE A 42 15.76 -10.34 -4.14
CA PHE A 42 14.56 -10.42 -5.00
C PHE A 42 14.03 -11.85 -5.15
N ALA A 43 14.61 -12.82 -4.46
CA ALA A 43 14.19 -14.22 -4.49
C ALA A 43 13.79 -14.67 -3.08
N PRO A 44 12.50 -14.61 -2.71
CA PRO A 44 12.05 -15.07 -1.39
C PRO A 44 12.27 -16.58 -1.20
N SER A 45 12.38 -17.34 -2.30
CA SER A 45 12.74 -18.75 -2.31
C SER A 45 14.06 -19.09 -1.63
N LEU A 46 15.00 -18.15 -1.58
CA LEU A 46 16.25 -18.34 -0.83
C LEU A 46 15.98 -18.55 0.65
N ALA A 47 15.14 -17.71 1.27
CA ALA A 47 14.79 -17.83 2.67
C ALA A 47 14.02 -19.13 2.95
N MET A 48 13.06 -19.48 2.09
CA MET A 48 12.29 -20.72 2.22
C MET A 48 13.16 -21.97 2.10
N ARG A 49 14.17 -21.94 1.23
CA ARG A 49 15.13 -23.03 1.10
C ARG A 49 16.02 -23.16 2.34
N GLU A 50 16.47 -22.06 2.93
CA GLU A 50 17.20 -22.12 4.20
C GLU A 50 16.35 -22.75 5.31
N LEU A 51 15.06 -22.39 5.42
CA LEU A 51 14.15 -23.03 6.37
C LEU A 51 14.05 -24.53 6.15
N THR A 52 14.02 -24.96 4.89
CA THR A 52 14.01 -26.39 4.54
C THR A 52 15.32 -27.07 4.95
N PHE A 53 16.48 -26.43 4.75
CA PHE A 53 17.78 -26.95 5.18
C PHE A 53 17.91 -27.06 6.71
N LEU A 54 17.19 -26.24 7.46
CA LEU A 54 17.12 -26.33 8.92
C LEU A 54 16.24 -27.49 9.42
N ASN A 55 15.69 -28.33 8.52
CA ASN A 55 14.85 -29.48 8.84
C ASN A 55 13.64 -29.12 9.72
N VAL A 56 12.98 -27.99 9.44
CA VAL A 56 11.72 -27.64 10.10
C VAL A 56 10.67 -28.73 9.84
N ARG A 57 9.90 -29.09 10.88
CA ARG A 57 8.92 -30.19 10.80
C ARG A 57 7.79 -29.92 9.80
N SER A 58 7.30 -28.68 9.74
CA SER A 58 6.19 -28.29 8.87
C SER A 58 6.16 -26.78 8.68
N ILE A 59 5.79 -26.33 7.48
CA ILE A 59 5.53 -24.92 7.17
C ILE A 59 4.06 -24.81 6.77
N LEU A 60 3.28 -24.08 7.56
CA LEU A 60 1.88 -23.81 7.31
C LEU A 60 1.72 -22.34 6.97
N ILE A 61 1.13 -22.05 5.80
CA ILE A 61 0.84 -20.68 5.37
C ILE A 61 -0.67 -20.56 5.25
N THR A 62 -1.23 -19.58 5.96
CA THR A 62 -2.66 -19.29 5.94
C THR A 62 -2.86 -17.80 5.72
N SER A 63 -3.75 -17.44 4.79
CA SER A 63 -4.24 -16.08 4.63
C SER A 63 -5.53 -16.11 3.81
N GLY A 64 -6.42 -15.14 4.08
CA GLY A 64 -7.71 -15.03 3.40
C GLY A 64 -7.64 -14.49 1.97
N THR A 65 -6.46 -14.08 1.49
CA THR A 65 -6.27 -13.46 0.18
C THR A 65 -5.12 -14.09 -0.62
N LEU A 66 -4.71 -15.33 -0.28
CA LEU A 66 -3.67 -16.06 -1.00
C LEU A 66 -4.23 -16.64 -2.31
N ALA A 67 -4.53 -15.78 -3.26
CA ALA A 67 -4.94 -16.20 -4.59
C ALA A 67 -4.12 -15.43 -5.65
N PRO A 68 -3.65 -16.11 -6.72
CA PRO A 68 -3.75 -17.55 -7.01
C PRO A 68 -2.62 -18.38 -6.37
N LEU A 69 -2.96 -19.53 -5.76
CA LEU A 69 -2.00 -20.42 -5.05
C LEU A 69 -0.82 -20.92 -5.92
N PRO A 70 -1.00 -21.28 -7.21
CA PRO A 70 0.13 -21.73 -8.04
C PRO A 70 1.21 -20.65 -8.22
N SER A 71 0.79 -19.38 -8.42
CA SER A 71 1.73 -18.26 -8.57
C SER A 71 2.49 -18.02 -7.26
N PHE A 72 1.77 -18.06 -6.14
CA PHE A 72 2.37 -17.89 -4.82
C PHE A 72 3.40 -18.99 -4.50
N SER A 73 3.08 -20.24 -4.80
CA SER A 73 3.99 -21.38 -4.65
C SER A 73 5.26 -21.22 -5.49
N MET A 74 5.11 -20.74 -6.73
CA MET A 74 6.22 -20.48 -7.65
C MET A 74 7.14 -19.37 -7.15
N GLU A 75 6.57 -18.26 -6.65
CA GLU A 75 7.33 -17.12 -6.13
C GLU A 75 8.17 -17.52 -4.90
N LEU A 76 7.58 -18.31 -3.99
CA LEU A 76 8.29 -18.88 -2.84
C LEU A 76 9.28 -19.99 -3.21
N GLY A 77 9.26 -20.48 -4.46
CA GLY A 77 10.13 -21.59 -4.90
C GLY A 77 9.94 -22.88 -4.09
N MET A 78 8.75 -23.08 -3.52
CA MET A 78 8.39 -24.23 -2.70
C MET A 78 7.21 -24.95 -3.35
N LYS A 79 7.13 -26.26 -3.19
CA LYS A 79 5.94 -27.04 -3.56
C LYS A 79 5.13 -27.35 -2.31
N PHE A 80 3.92 -26.81 -2.23
CA PHE A 80 2.98 -27.15 -1.15
C PHE A 80 2.21 -28.42 -1.53
N GLY A 81 2.45 -29.51 -0.78
CA GLY A 81 1.79 -30.80 -1.01
C GLY A 81 0.32 -30.81 -0.62
N VAL A 82 -0.08 -29.93 0.30
CA VAL A 82 -1.48 -29.71 0.68
C VAL A 82 -1.81 -28.25 0.38
N GLN A 83 -2.85 -28.05 -0.42
CA GLN A 83 -3.40 -26.74 -0.77
C GLN A 83 -4.91 -26.80 -0.56
N LEU A 84 -5.42 -25.85 0.20
CA LEU A 84 -6.84 -25.75 0.53
C LEU A 84 -7.28 -24.33 0.20
N GLU A 85 -8.27 -24.21 -0.67
CA GLU A 85 -8.97 -22.97 -0.98
C GLU A 85 -10.44 -23.23 -0.64
N ASN A 86 -10.96 -22.49 0.34
CA ASN A 86 -12.35 -22.61 0.72
C ASN A 86 -13.19 -21.76 -0.22
N ASP A 87 -14.37 -22.27 -0.57
CA ASP A 87 -15.37 -21.50 -1.28
C ASP A 87 -15.76 -20.24 -0.49
N HIS A 88 -16.19 -19.23 -1.24
CA HIS A 88 -16.66 -17.98 -0.69
C HIS A 88 -17.86 -18.21 0.25
N VAL A 89 -17.73 -17.77 1.50
CA VAL A 89 -18.70 -18.09 2.57
C VAL A 89 -19.96 -17.23 2.48
N ILE A 90 -19.90 -16.06 1.83
CA ILE A 90 -21.05 -15.15 1.74
C ILE A 90 -21.79 -15.32 0.41
N GLN A 91 -23.09 -15.08 0.46
CA GLN A 91 -23.97 -15.16 -0.70
C GLN A 91 -23.69 -14.01 -1.70
N PRO A 92 -23.99 -14.19 -3.00
CA PRO A 92 -23.70 -13.19 -4.02
C PRO A 92 -24.40 -11.83 -3.81
N ASP A 93 -25.50 -11.78 -3.07
CA ASP A 93 -26.24 -10.57 -2.72
C ASP A 93 -25.60 -9.79 -1.56
N GLN A 94 -24.71 -10.42 -0.79
CA GLN A 94 -24.02 -9.78 0.34
C GLN A 94 -22.83 -8.92 -0.09
N ILE A 95 -22.33 -9.08 -1.32
CA ILE A 95 -21.22 -8.27 -1.86
C ILE A 95 -21.46 -7.88 -3.32
N CYS A 96 -21.32 -6.59 -3.61
CA CYS A 96 -21.38 -6.08 -4.98
C CYS A 96 -19.99 -5.58 -5.38
N VAL A 97 -19.32 -6.31 -6.28
CA VAL A 97 -18.06 -5.88 -6.88
C VAL A 97 -18.35 -5.30 -8.27
N ARG A 98 -17.85 -4.09 -8.52
CA ARG A 98 -18.02 -3.37 -9.80
C ARG A 98 -16.74 -2.65 -10.18
N VAL A 99 -16.44 -2.66 -11.47
CA VAL A 99 -15.35 -1.87 -12.06
C VAL A 99 -15.97 -0.65 -12.73
N LEU A 100 -15.64 0.54 -12.24
CA LEU A 100 -16.10 1.80 -12.80
C LEU A 100 -15.03 2.40 -13.70
N GLY A 101 -15.17 2.19 -15.02
CA GLY A 101 -14.23 2.75 -16.01
C GLY A 101 -14.59 4.15 -16.49
N LYS A 102 -15.81 4.62 -16.23
CA LYS A 102 -16.31 5.94 -16.64
C LYS A 102 -17.01 6.62 -15.47
N GLY A 103 -16.89 7.94 -15.40
CA GLY A 103 -17.55 8.75 -14.39
C GLY A 103 -18.96 9.17 -14.79
N VAL A 104 -19.57 9.99 -13.93
CA VAL A 104 -20.95 10.49 -14.09
C VAL A 104 -21.18 11.31 -15.37
N SER A 105 -20.16 11.98 -15.88
CA SER A 105 -20.18 12.74 -17.14
C SER A 105 -19.81 11.87 -18.35
N GLY A 106 -19.59 10.57 -18.16
CA GLY A 106 -19.16 9.63 -19.21
C GLY A 106 -17.67 9.67 -19.54
N LYS A 107 -16.88 10.49 -18.84
CA LYS A 107 -15.43 10.62 -19.05
C LYS A 107 -14.70 9.42 -18.44
N GLU A 108 -13.57 9.05 -19.05
CA GLU A 108 -12.78 7.89 -18.60
C GLU A 108 -12.14 8.14 -17.23
N LEU A 109 -12.34 7.20 -16.30
CA LEU A 109 -11.66 7.17 -15.01
C LEU A 109 -10.37 6.35 -15.14
N SER A 110 -9.25 7.04 -15.32
CA SER A 110 -7.96 6.40 -15.58
C SER A 110 -6.82 7.08 -14.83
N SER A 111 -6.28 6.37 -13.83
CA SER A 111 -5.16 6.81 -13.00
C SER A 111 -3.78 6.47 -13.62
N LYS A 112 -3.69 6.37 -14.96
CA LYS A 112 -2.41 6.16 -15.64
C LYS A 112 -1.46 7.33 -15.35
N TYR A 113 -0.15 7.08 -15.37
CA TYR A 113 0.86 8.08 -14.99
C TYR A 113 0.67 9.45 -15.67
N GLY A 114 0.38 9.47 -16.99
CA GLY A 114 0.18 10.72 -17.73
C GLY A 114 -1.16 11.44 -17.47
N ARG A 115 -2.15 10.77 -16.89
CA ARG A 115 -3.52 11.31 -16.69
C ARG A 115 -3.87 11.56 -15.23
N ARG A 116 -3.11 10.99 -14.28
CA ARG A 116 -3.41 11.11 -12.84
C ARG A 116 -3.42 12.55 -12.31
N ASP A 117 -2.67 13.45 -12.95
CA ASP A 117 -2.55 14.86 -12.55
C ASP A 117 -3.50 15.78 -13.34
N ASP A 118 -4.21 15.21 -14.33
CA ASP A 118 -5.18 15.91 -15.17
C ASP A 118 -6.34 16.44 -14.31
N PRO A 119 -6.62 17.75 -14.32
CA PRO A 119 -7.74 18.32 -13.58
C PRO A 119 -9.10 17.75 -13.99
N GLU A 120 -9.27 17.34 -15.25
CA GLU A 120 -10.52 16.76 -15.73
C GLU A 120 -10.78 15.41 -15.06
N TYR A 121 -9.77 14.53 -15.03
CA TYR A 121 -9.84 13.23 -14.36
C TYR A 121 -10.13 13.39 -12.87
N ILE A 122 -9.43 14.29 -12.18
CA ILE A 122 -9.59 14.47 -10.73
C ILE A 122 -10.99 15.00 -10.42
N THR A 123 -11.50 15.95 -11.19
CA THR A 123 -12.86 16.49 -11.00
C THR A 123 -13.92 15.41 -11.26
N GLU A 124 -13.76 14.64 -12.33
CA GLU A 124 -14.68 13.55 -12.67
C GLU A 124 -14.69 12.45 -11.60
N LEU A 125 -13.52 12.08 -11.07
CA LEU A 125 -13.40 11.13 -9.97
C LEU A 125 -14.13 11.65 -8.72
N GLY A 126 -13.92 12.92 -8.36
CA GLY A 126 -14.58 13.55 -7.23
C GLY A 126 -16.10 13.57 -7.36
N ASN A 127 -16.62 13.96 -8.53
CA ASN A 127 -18.06 13.97 -8.80
C ASN A 127 -18.66 12.56 -8.77
N SER A 128 -17.94 11.57 -9.29
CA SER A 128 -18.39 10.17 -9.29
C SER A 128 -18.47 9.62 -7.87
N LEU A 129 -17.47 9.90 -7.03
CA LEU A 129 -17.47 9.53 -5.62
C LEU A 129 -18.57 10.25 -4.84
N ALA A 130 -18.76 11.56 -5.06
CA ALA A 130 -19.81 12.33 -4.41
C ALA A 130 -21.20 11.75 -4.71
N SER A 131 -21.46 11.39 -5.97
CA SER A 131 -22.70 10.72 -6.38
C SER A 131 -22.90 9.39 -5.64
N LEU A 132 -21.88 8.53 -5.60
CA LEU A 132 -21.95 7.25 -4.88
C LEU A 132 -22.22 7.43 -3.38
N CYS A 133 -21.55 8.40 -2.74
CA CYS A 133 -21.72 8.70 -1.33
C CYS A 133 -23.17 9.09 -0.97
N THR A 134 -23.95 9.64 -1.90
CA THR A 134 -25.38 9.94 -1.62
C THR A 134 -26.24 8.70 -1.46
N HIS A 135 -25.83 7.57 -2.03
CA HIS A 135 -26.55 6.30 -1.97
C HIS A 135 -25.99 5.34 -0.90
N ILE A 136 -24.82 5.61 -0.33
CA ILE A 136 -24.15 4.72 0.63
C ILE A 136 -24.42 5.19 2.07
N PRO A 137 -25.24 4.47 2.87
CA PRO A 137 -25.70 4.95 4.17
C PRO A 137 -24.66 4.86 5.31
N ALA A 138 -23.73 3.89 5.24
CA ALA A 138 -22.85 3.53 6.36
C ALA A 138 -21.42 4.09 6.25
N GLY A 139 -21.17 4.99 5.29
CA GLY A 139 -19.86 5.59 5.03
C GLY A 139 -19.04 4.85 3.97
N VAL A 140 -17.91 5.45 3.60
CA VAL A 140 -17.05 5.00 2.49
C VAL A 140 -15.58 4.97 2.92
N LEU A 141 -14.88 3.91 2.55
CA LEU A 141 -13.43 3.79 2.69
C LEU A 141 -12.78 3.87 1.30
N LEU A 142 -11.91 4.85 1.10
CA LEU A 142 -11.23 5.11 -0.17
C LEU A 142 -9.73 4.85 -0.06
N PHE A 143 -9.19 4.07 -0.99
CA PHE A 143 -7.76 3.83 -1.12
C PHE A 143 -7.22 4.51 -2.38
N PHE A 144 -6.11 5.23 -2.21
CA PHE A 144 -5.37 5.85 -3.32
C PHE A 144 -4.05 5.10 -3.56
N PRO A 145 -3.52 5.10 -4.80
CA PRO A 145 -2.26 4.44 -5.14
C PRO A 145 -1.03 5.07 -4.45
N SER A 146 -1.13 6.31 -3.96
CA SER A 146 -0.10 6.94 -3.13
C SER A 146 -0.69 8.07 -2.28
N TYR A 147 0.01 8.44 -1.21
CA TYR A 147 -0.33 9.62 -0.41
C TYR A 147 -0.28 10.92 -1.21
N SER A 148 0.66 11.04 -2.16
CA SER A 148 0.73 12.20 -3.04
C SER A 148 -0.50 12.33 -3.95
N ALA A 149 -0.98 11.22 -4.51
CA ALA A 149 -2.19 11.21 -5.34
C ALA A 149 -3.44 11.56 -4.51
N MET A 150 -3.54 11.01 -3.29
CA MET A 150 -4.60 11.36 -2.34
C MET A 150 -4.60 12.86 -2.05
N GLN A 151 -3.44 13.42 -1.69
CA GLN A 151 -3.32 14.82 -1.31
C GLN A 151 -3.71 15.74 -2.48
N ASN A 152 -3.24 15.46 -3.69
CA ASN A 152 -3.61 16.21 -4.90
C ASN A 152 -5.14 16.19 -5.14
N CYS A 153 -5.78 15.03 -4.99
CA CYS A 153 -7.24 14.92 -5.12
C CYS A 153 -7.97 15.72 -4.03
N VAL A 154 -7.58 15.55 -2.77
CA VAL A 154 -8.19 16.25 -1.62
C VAL A 154 -8.05 17.76 -1.76
N GLU A 155 -6.87 18.25 -2.18
CA GLU A 155 -6.65 19.68 -2.42
C GLU A 155 -7.56 20.22 -3.53
N LYS A 156 -7.64 19.53 -4.67
CA LYS A 156 -8.49 19.97 -5.80
C LYS A 156 -9.99 19.87 -5.51
N TRP A 157 -10.42 18.95 -4.65
CA TRP A 157 -11.83 18.81 -4.23
C TRP A 157 -12.25 19.80 -3.15
N GLY A 158 -11.34 20.65 -2.67
CA GLY A 158 -11.64 21.56 -1.56
C GLY A 158 -11.81 20.81 -0.25
N GLY A 159 -10.98 19.78 -0.02
CA GLY A 159 -10.85 19.06 1.25
C GLY A 159 -10.66 20.03 2.43
N PRO A 160 -10.71 19.54 3.69
CA PRO A 160 -10.77 20.39 4.86
C PRO A 160 -9.61 21.36 4.74
N SER A 161 -9.95 22.65 4.62
CA SER A 161 -8.96 23.70 4.59
C SER A 161 -8.04 23.40 5.76
N SER A 162 -6.77 23.12 5.49
CA SER A 162 -5.79 23.29 6.55
C SER A 162 -6.01 24.73 6.98
N GLU A 163 -6.65 24.93 8.14
CA GLU A 163 -6.69 26.25 8.71
C GLU A 163 -5.25 26.68 8.80
N ARG A 164 -4.95 27.63 7.91
CA ARG A 164 -3.92 28.64 7.99
C ARG A 164 -3.37 28.71 9.41
N PHE A 165 -2.27 28.01 9.66
CA PHE A 165 -1.30 28.49 10.63
C PHE A 165 -0.59 29.69 10.00
N SER A 166 -1.28 30.83 9.91
CA SER A 166 -0.74 32.19 9.99
C SER A 166 -1.84 33.23 9.72
N GLY A 167 -2.26 33.88 10.80
CA GLY A 167 -2.72 35.27 10.94
C GLY A 167 -3.53 35.97 9.84
N GLY A 168 -4.81 36.25 10.16
CA GLY A 168 -5.42 37.57 9.95
C GLY A 168 -6.09 37.88 8.60
N GLY A 169 -7.43 38.02 8.60
CA GLY A 169 -8.16 38.73 7.54
C GLY A 169 -9.58 38.23 7.30
N LYS A 170 -10.57 39.06 7.65
CA LYS A 170 -12.02 38.88 7.43
C LYS A 170 -12.38 38.81 5.94
N SER A 171 -13.22 37.85 5.52
CA SER A 171 -14.42 38.06 4.69
C SER A 171 -15.20 36.75 4.53
N GLY A 172 -16.53 36.86 4.40
CA GLY A 172 -17.46 35.75 4.47
C GLY A 172 -17.68 34.98 3.16
N GLY A 173 -18.25 33.79 3.30
CA GLY A 173 -18.72 32.95 2.19
C GLY A 173 -19.03 31.54 2.71
N ARG A 174 -20.31 31.14 2.64
CA ARG A 174 -20.76 29.79 2.99
C ARG A 174 -20.14 28.78 2.02
N GLY A 175 -19.32 27.88 2.53
CA GLY A 175 -18.89 26.67 1.84
C GLY A 175 -18.65 25.59 2.88
N GLY A 176 -19.60 24.67 3.04
CA GLY A 176 -19.41 23.51 3.92
C GLY A 176 -18.36 22.59 3.32
N ALA A 177 -17.22 22.45 3.99
CA ALA A 177 -16.18 21.50 3.59
C ALA A 177 -16.68 20.06 3.81
N PHE A 178 -16.68 19.26 2.74
CA PHE A 178 -17.27 17.91 2.69
C PHE A 178 -16.43 16.82 3.36
N PHE A 179 -15.20 17.13 3.79
CA PHE A 179 -14.26 16.17 4.34
C PHE A 179 -13.82 16.56 5.75
N ALA A 180 -14.63 16.26 6.76
CA ALA A 180 -14.20 16.34 8.16
C ALA A 180 -13.44 15.05 8.55
N ALA A 181 -12.16 14.96 8.19
CA ALA A 181 -11.27 14.00 8.85
C ALA A 181 -11.04 14.49 10.28
N ARG A 182 -11.83 13.97 11.23
CA ARG A 182 -11.70 14.28 12.67
C ARG A 182 -10.33 13.82 13.16
N LYS A 183 -9.34 14.72 13.17
CA LYS A 183 -8.11 14.56 13.95
C LYS A 183 -8.49 14.58 15.43
N LYS A 184 -8.78 13.41 16.01
CA LYS A 184 -8.77 13.27 17.46
C LYS A 184 -7.31 13.44 17.89
N LYS A 185 -6.99 14.55 18.58
CA LYS A 185 -5.77 14.64 19.40
C LYS A 185 -5.87 13.51 20.43
N VAL A 186 -5.22 12.39 20.16
CA VAL A 186 -4.98 11.37 21.18
C VAL A 186 -3.76 11.84 21.95
N THR A 187 -4.00 12.53 23.06
CA THR A 187 -3.00 12.67 24.11
C THR A 187 -2.85 11.30 24.77
N ASN A 188 -1.62 10.78 24.74
CA ASN A 188 -1.14 9.46 25.19
C ASN A 188 -1.47 8.26 24.28
N PRO A 189 -0.48 7.72 23.53
CA PRO A 189 -0.62 6.42 22.90
C PRO A 189 -0.46 5.33 23.97
N LYS A 190 -1.56 4.93 24.61
CA LYS A 190 -1.58 3.68 25.38
C LYS A 190 -1.84 2.54 24.40
N TYR A 191 -0.80 2.16 23.64
CA TYR A 191 -0.80 0.88 22.95
C TYR A 191 -0.67 -0.21 24.03
N SER A 192 -1.77 -0.92 24.32
CA SER A 192 -1.71 -2.18 25.06
C SER A 192 -1.90 -3.31 24.07
N PHE A 193 -0.83 -4.07 23.82
CA PHE A 193 -0.95 -5.41 23.25
C PHE A 193 -1.57 -6.33 24.30
N PRO A 194 -2.42 -7.30 23.94
CA PRO A 194 -2.73 -8.40 24.84
C PRO A 194 -1.43 -9.16 25.10
N GLN A 195 -0.88 -9.05 26.32
CA GLN A 195 0.01 -10.07 26.83
C GLN A 195 -0.86 -11.28 27.15
N THR A 196 -0.74 -12.33 26.34
CA THR A 196 -1.26 -13.64 26.69
C THR A 196 -0.43 -14.19 27.86
N PRO A 197 -1.07 -14.77 28.89
CA PRO A 197 -0.35 -15.51 29.93
C PRO A 197 0.39 -16.72 29.36
#